data_AF-A0A960LQJ9-F1
#
_entry.id   AF-A0A960LQJ9-F1
#
_cell.length_a   1.000
_cell.length_b   1.000
_cell.length_c   1.000
_cell.angle_alpha   90.00
_cell.angle_beta   90.00
_cell.angle_gamma   90.00
#
_symmetry.space_group_name_H-M   'P 1'
#
loop_
_entity.id
_entity.type
_entity.pdbx_description
1 polymer ?
#
loop_
_entity_poly.entity_id
_entity_poly.type
_entity_poly.pdbx_seq_one_letter_code
_entity_poly.pdbx_strand_id
1 'polypeptide(L)'
;MTLFAHNMNPAPARRGVSAVFAAGALVLVVLGLLMGVGIAQQAVAPAIEVQEMKTALSVAGKKIAAAEEKVADLEKANALLQESLAEANRVGDEMRSQYEELLLRMASFGVDLVKPDEKSLEQRLLQAVRDRELAGQQKQVLAQELAALSEAVMGYLQTTVSSDPQAQEILENRIESASGALGQLNRPASGSAKDLIDGQVVSVDSEIGLLVLNIGRGSGVRIGLPLELMRDNRAIGTALVVDVRDSISGALLQETRSGDGVKVGDRLRPHAETL
;
A
#
# COMPACT_ATOMS: atom_id res chain seq x y z
N MET A 1 2.22 -1.40 76.51
CA MET A 1 2.77 -2.43 77.43
C MET A 1 4.26 -2.51 77.15
N THR A 2 5.14 -1.91 77.97
CA THR A 2 5.61 -2.36 79.30
C THR A 2 6.38 -3.68 79.20
N LEU A 3 7.71 -3.69 79.28
CA LEU A 3 8.59 -3.45 80.45
C LEU A 3 8.73 -4.67 81.38
N PHE A 4 9.99 -4.94 81.75
CA PHE A 4 10.47 -5.73 82.89
C PHE A 4 10.04 -7.20 83.07
N ALA A 5 11.02 -8.10 82.98
CA ALA A 5 11.58 -8.82 84.14
C ALA A 5 12.99 -9.32 83.75
N HIS A 6 14.09 -9.11 84.46
CA HIS A 6 14.39 -9.07 85.90
C HIS A 6 14.46 -10.46 86.56
N ASN A 7 15.71 -10.90 86.76
CA ASN A 7 16.21 -11.51 88.01
C ASN A 7 15.81 -12.95 88.41
N MET A 8 16.84 -13.73 88.76
CA MET A 8 16.99 -14.71 89.86
C MET A 8 17.82 -15.94 89.37
N ASN A 9 19.07 -16.18 89.82
CA ASN A 9 19.53 -16.67 91.15
C ASN A 9 19.33 -18.21 91.28
N PRO A 10 20.11 -19.02 92.07
CA PRO A 10 21.26 -18.72 92.94
C PRO A 10 22.55 -19.60 92.76
N ALA A 11 23.54 -19.29 93.61
CA ALA A 11 24.74 -20.05 94.02
C ALA A 11 24.41 -21.44 94.67
N PRO A 12 25.33 -22.28 95.25
CA PRO A 12 26.73 -22.09 95.74
C PRO A 12 27.72 -23.11 95.11
N ALA A 13 28.92 -23.47 95.61
CA ALA A 13 29.70 -23.26 96.85
C ALA A 13 31.23 -23.26 96.51
N ARG A 14 32.18 -22.59 97.20
CA ARG A 14 32.63 -22.45 98.61
C ARG A 14 33.67 -23.50 99.05
N ARG A 15 34.79 -23.00 99.63
CA ARG A 15 35.99 -23.68 100.22
C ARG A 15 37.10 -24.05 99.21
N GLY A 16 38.38 -23.73 99.46
CA GLY A 16 38.94 -22.84 100.49
C GLY A 16 40.46 -23.01 100.73
N VAL A 17 40.99 -22.13 101.59
CA VAL A 17 42.16 -22.32 102.47
C VAL A 17 43.59 -22.23 101.87
N SER A 18 44.21 -21.08 102.20
CA SER A 18 45.64 -20.82 102.49
C SER A 18 46.77 -21.20 101.52
N ALA A 19 47.32 -20.14 100.90
CA ALA A 19 48.68 -19.65 101.13
C ALA A 19 49.81 -20.68 101.39
N VAL A 20 50.63 -20.93 100.36
CA VAL A 20 52.03 -21.37 100.48
C VAL A 20 52.90 -20.56 99.53
N PHE A 21 53.74 -19.71 100.13
CA PHE A 21 55.02 -19.17 99.67
C PHE A 21 55.22 -18.69 98.23
N ALA A 22 55.48 -17.37 98.17
CA ALA A 22 56.37 -16.67 97.27
C ALA A 22 57.63 -17.45 96.83
N ALA A 23 57.51 -18.28 95.80
CA ALA A 23 58.63 -18.85 95.03
C ALA A 23 58.33 -19.02 93.53
N GLY A 24 57.15 -18.61 93.05
CA GLY A 24 56.69 -18.82 91.66
C GLY A 24 56.87 -17.66 90.68
N ALA A 25 57.21 -16.46 91.18
CA ALA A 25 57.18 -15.24 90.35
C ALA A 25 58.32 -15.14 89.31
N LEU A 26 59.48 -15.77 89.57
CA LEU A 26 60.62 -15.71 88.66
C LEU A 26 60.53 -16.72 87.49
N VAL A 27 59.90 -17.89 87.73
CA VAL A 27 59.77 -18.95 86.73
C VAL A 27 58.75 -18.57 85.65
N LEU A 28 57.65 -17.88 86.01
CA LEU A 28 56.65 -17.43 85.04
C LEU A 28 57.16 -16.34 84.08
N VAL A 29 58.09 -15.49 84.52
CA VAL A 29 58.70 -14.47 83.65
C VAL A 29 59.74 -15.11 82.71
N VAL A 30 60.57 -16.03 83.20
CA VAL A 30 61.58 -16.70 82.36
C VAL A 30 60.94 -17.68 81.36
N LEU A 31 59.92 -18.46 81.77
CA LEU A 31 59.18 -19.33 80.86
C LEU A 31 58.30 -18.53 79.88
N GLY A 32 57.75 -17.40 80.32
CA GLY A 32 57.01 -16.45 79.48
C GLY A 32 57.89 -15.79 78.41
N LEU A 33 59.13 -15.41 78.72
CA LEU A 33 60.06 -14.89 77.71
C LEU A 33 60.59 -15.99 76.77
N LEU A 34 60.90 -17.19 77.28
CA LEU A 34 61.43 -18.28 76.45
C LEU A 34 60.38 -18.91 75.51
N MET A 35 59.09 -18.85 75.84
CA MET A 35 58.02 -19.17 74.87
C MET A 35 57.55 -17.95 74.06
N GLY A 36 57.78 -16.71 74.52
CA GLY A 36 57.45 -15.49 73.78
C GLY A 36 58.27 -15.25 72.51
N VAL A 37 59.48 -15.82 72.42
CA VAL A 37 60.39 -15.65 71.26
C VAL A 37 60.16 -16.73 70.18
N GLY A 38 59.41 -17.80 70.47
CA GLY A 38 59.22 -18.94 69.55
C GLY A 38 57.98 -18.90 68.65
N ILE A 39 57.01 -18.01 68.90
CA ILE A 39 55.70 -18.03 68.21
C ILE A 39 55.33 -16.69 67.53
N ALA A 40 56.21 -15.69 67.61
CA ALA A 40 55.97 -14.35 67.05
C ALA A 40 56.12 -14.27 65.50
N GLN A 41 56.27 -15.40 64.80
CA GLN A 41 56.60 -15.42 63.37
C GLN A 41 55.67 -16.30 62.50
N GLN A 42 54.48 -16.66 63.01
CA GLN A 42 53.51 -17.46 62.24
C GLN A 42 52.05 -16.97 62.28
N ALA A 43 51.80 -15.77 62.83
CA ALA A 43 50.46 -15.16 62.89
C ALA A 43 50.23 -13.99 61.91
N VAL A 44 51.24 -13.57 61.13
CA VAL A 44 51.14 -12.40 60.23
C VAL A 44 50.75 -12.79 58.80
N ALA A 45 51.21 -13.94 58.31
CA ALA A 45 50.88 -14.43 56.96
C ALA A 45 49.36 -14.61 56.69
N PRO A 46 48.57 -15.31 57.53
CA PRO A 46 47.15 -15.53 57.22
C PRO A 46 46.31 -14.24 57.31
N ALA A 47 46.76 -13.23 58.07
CA ALA A 47 46.06 -11.95 58.17
C ALA A 47 46.17 -11.14 56.87
N ILE A 48 47.34 -11.15 56.23
CA ILE A 48 47.58 -10.45 54.96
C ILE A 48 46.83 -11.15 53.83
N GLU A 49 46.92 -12.48 53.73
CA GLU A 49 46.22 -13.27 52.70
C GLU A 49 44.69 -13.11 52.78
N VAL A 50 44.11 -13.14 53.99
CA VAL A 50 42.68 -12.85 54.20
C VAL A 50 42.32 -11.40 53.85
N GLN A 51 43.22 -10.44 54.08
CA GLN A 51 43.01 -9.04 53.70
C GLN A 51 43.06 -8.84 52.18
N GLU A 52 43.98 -9.49 51.48
CA GLU A 52 44.06 -9.50 50.01
C GLU A 52 42.86 -10.19 49.36
N MET A 53 42.42 -11.32 49.91
CA MET A 53 41.19 -11.98 49.47
C MET A 53 39.95 -11.10 49.69
N LYS A 54 39.91 -10.34 50.80
CA LYS A 54 38.83 -9.38 51.08
C LYS A 54 38.85 -8.17 50.14
N THR A 55 40.02 -7.65 49.76
CA THR A 55 40.12 -6.56 48.77
C THR A 55 39.79 -7.07 47.36
N ALA A 56 40.26 -8.26 46.98
CA ALA A 56 39.92 -8.92 45.71
C ALA A 56 38.41 -9.17 45.60
N LEU A 57 37.77 -9.68 46.64
CA LEU A 57 36.31 -9.87 46.69
C LEU A 57 35.56 -8.53 46.62
N SER A 58 36.06 -7.48 47.29
CA SER A 58 35.46 -6.14 47.19
C SER A 58 35.59 -5.55 45.78
N VAL A 59 36.72 -5.73 45.10
CA VAL A 59 36.93 -5.29 43.71
C VAL A 59 36.08 -6.12 42.74
N ALA A 60 35.96 -7.43 42.95
CA ALA A 60 35.07 -8.29 42.18
C ALA A 60 33.60 -7.87 42.35
N GLY A 61 33.14 -7.66 43.59
CA GLY A 61 31.78 -7.16 43.88
C GLY A 61 31.49 -5.81 43.23
N LYS A 62 32.45 -4.87 43.27
CA LYS A 62 32.34 -3.58 42.56
C LYS A 62 32.27 -3.75 41.04
N LYS A 63 33.02 -4.68 40.46
CA LYS A 63 32.96 -5.00 39.01
C LYS A 63 31.65 -5.66 38.61
N ILE A 64 31.08 -6.53 39.47
CA ILE A 64 29.77 -7.15 39.27
C ILE A 64 28.68 -6.08 39.32
N ALA A 65 28.64 -5.25 40.36
CA ALA A 65 27.67 -4.14 40.45
C ALA A 65 27.74 -3.18 39.25
N ALA A 66 28.95 -2.81 38.81
CA ALA A 66 29.15 -1.96 37.62
C ALA A 66 28.87 -2.67 36.28
N ALA A 67 28.77 -4.00 36.26
CA ALA A 67 28.32 -4.78 35.11
C ALA A 67 26.79 -4.91 35.10
N GLU A 68 26.18 -5.16 36.26
CA GLU A 68 24.72 -5.18 36.47
C GLU A 68 24.09 -3.83 36.11
N GLU A 69 24.70 -2.71 36.54
CA GLU A 69 24.29 -1.34 36.16
C GLU A 69 24.28 -1.15 34.64
N LYS A 70 25.35 -1.59 33.95
CA LYS A 70 25.44 -1.52 32.48
C LYS A 70 24.45 -2.42 31.77
N VAL A 71 24.16 -3.61 32.30
CA VAL A 71 23.14 -4.50 31.74
C VAL A 71 21.77 -3.83 31.87
N ALA A 72 21.44 -3.29 33.04
CA ALA A 72 20.18 -2.58 33.26
C ALA A 72 20.02 -1.34 32.34
N ASP A 73 21.10 -0.60 32.06
CA ASP A 73 21.04 0.53 31.13
C ASP A 73 20.96 0.10 29.66
N LEU A 74 21.64 -0.99 29.27
CA LEU A 74 21.51 -1.57 27.93
C LEU A 74 20.11 -2.19 27.70
N GLU A 75 19.49 -2.76 28.72
CA GLU A 75 18.11 -3.26 28.67
C GLU A 75 17.12 -2.10 28.48
N LYS A 76 17.25 -1.01 29.24
CA LYS A 76 16.45 0.22 29.02
C LYS A 76 16.64 0.79 27.61
N ALA A 77 17.88 0.85 27.13
CA ALA A 77 18.19 1.36 25.79
C ALA A 77 17.57 0.47 24.70
N ASN A 78 17.64 -0.86 24.84
CA ASN A 78 16.98 -1.79 23.92
C ASN A 78 15.45 -1.67 23.96
N ALA A 79 14.85 -1.51 25.14
CA ALA A 79 13.40 -1.32 25.26
C ALA A 79 12.94 -0.03 24.57
N LEU A 80 13.65 1.09 24.79
CA LEU A 80 13.38 2.37 24.11
C LEU A 80 13.56 2.27 22.58
N LEU A 81 14.60 1.54 22.12
CA LEU A 81 14.79 1.29 20.69
C LEU A 81 13.67 0.44 20.10
N GLN A 82 13.22 -0.60 20.81
CA GLN A 82 12.08 -1.41 20.38
C GLN A 82 10.78 -0.61 20.30
N GLU A 83 10.52 0.25 21.28
CA GLU A 83 9.37 1.16 21.28
C GLU A 83 9.43 2.15 20.10
N SER A 84 10.58 2.79 19.88
CA SER A 84 10.74 3.73 18.75
C SER A 84 10.66 3.06 17.37
N LEU A 85 11.12 1.81 17.23
CA LEU A 85 10.94 1.01 16.02
C LEU A 85 9.48 0.57 15.82
N ALA A 86 8.77 0.20 16.89
CA ALA A 86 7.36 -0.13 16.82
C ALA A 86 6.51 1.08 16.39
N GLU A 87 6.78 2.26 16.94
CA GLU A 87 6.10 3.50 16.55
C GLU A 87 6.49 3.94 15.14
N ALA A 88 7.75 3.83 14.73
CA ALA A 88 8.18 4.13 13.36
C ALA A 88 7.50 3.21 12.32
N ASN A 89 7.35 1.92 12.63
CA ASN A 89 6.59 0.99 11.79
C ASN A 89 5.09 1.35 11.75
N ARG A 90 4.48 1.64 12.91
CA ARG A 90 3.07 2.06 13.00
C ARG A 90 2.79 3.31 12.15
N VAL A 91 3.67 4.31 12.23
CA VAL A 91 3.59 5.54 11.42
C VAL A 91 3.81 5.21 9.93
N GLY A 92 4.73 4.30 9.59
CA GLY A 92 4.94 3.85 8.22
C GLY A 92 3.70 3.19 7.59
N ASP A 93 3.04 2.31 8.34
CA ASP A 93 1.79 1.65 7.92
C ASP A 93 0.63 2.64 7.81
N GLU A 94 0.50 3.57 8.77
CA GLU A 94 -0.52 4.63 8.74
C GLU A 94 -0.35 5.55 7.51
N MET A 95 0.88 5.99 7.23
CA MET A 95 1.20 6.78 6.04
C MET A 95 0.89 5.99 4.76
N ARG A 96 1.24 4.70 4.70
CA ARG A 96 0.94 3.85 3.55
C ARG A 96 -0.56 3.76 3.29
N SER A 97 -1.37 3.54 4.34
CA SER A 97 -2.83 3.51 4.23
C SER A 97 -3.39 4.85 3.72
N GLN A 98 -2.84 5.98 4.16
CA GLN A 98 -3.24 7.31 3.68
C GLN A 98 -2.86 7.53 2.21
N TYR A 99 -1.70 7.05 1.75
CA TYR A 99 -1.33 7.07 0.33
C TYR A 99 -2.25 6.21 -0.52
N GLU A 100 -2.60 5.01 -0.07
CA GLU A 100 -3.52 4.10 -0.78
C GLU A 100 -4.95 4.71 -0.85
N GLU A 101 -5.43 5.35 0.22
CA GLU A 101 -6.70 6.09 0.18
C GLU A 101 -6.64 7.30 -0.78
N LEU A 102 -5.55 8.07 -0.77
CA LEU A 102 -5.36 9.19 -1.68
C LEU A 102 -5.36 8.72 -3.15
N LEU A 103 -4.71 7.60 -3.46
CA LEU A 103 -4.71 7.00 -4.79
C LEU A 103 -6.11 6.54 -5.22
N LEU A 104 -6.90 5.93 -4.31
CA LEU A 104 -8.29 5.57 -4.58
C LEU A 104 -9.16 6.81 -4.86
N ARG A 105 -8.99 7.88 -4.07
CA ARG A 105 -9.67 9.17 -4.30
C ARG A 105 -9.26 9.75 -5.66
N MET A 106 -7.99 9.73 -6.04
CA MET A 106 -7.51 10.21 -7.34
C MET A 106 -8.02 9.36 -8.51
N ALA A 107 -8.07 8.04 -8.37
CA ALA A 107 -8.66 7.14 -9.36
C ALA A 107 -10.16 7.40 -9.54
N SER A 108 -10.89 7.76 -8.47
CA SER A 108 -12.31 8.12 -8.55
C SER A 108 -12.58 9.39 -9.37
N PHE A 109 -11.60 10.29 -9.48
CA PHE A 109 -11.66 11.45 -10.38
C PHE A 109 -11.37 11.10 -11.85
N GLY A 110 -11.19 9.82 -12.19
CA GLY A 110 -10.96 9.37 -13.57
C GLY A 110 -9.58 9.75 -14.13
N VAL A 111 -8.66 10.23 -13.29
CA VAL A 111 -7.30 10.54 -13.71
C VAL A 111 -6.49 9.25 -13.65
N ASP A 112 -6.26 8.63 -14.81
CA ASP A 112 -5.29 7.54 -15.00
C ASP A 112 -3.87 8.08 -14.71
N LEU A 113 -3.53 8.13 -13.42
CA LEU A 113 -2.22 8.54 -12.87
C LEU A 113 -1.20 7.39 -12.88
N VAL A 114 -1.40 6.38 -13.73
CA VAL A 114 -0.47 5.25 -13.88
C VAL A 114 0.78 5.75 -14.63
N LYS A 115 1.65 6.39 -13.85
CA LYS A 115 2.89 7.11 -14.20
C LYS A 115 2.66 8.36 -15.07
N PRO A 116 3.05 9.56 -14.60
CA PRO A 116 3.17 10.74 -15.46
C PRO A 116 4.42 10.60 -16.34
N ASP A 117 4.36 9.73 -17.33
CA ASP A 117 5.31 9.79 -18.46
C ASP A 117 4.96 11.05 -19.26
N GLU A 118 5.92 11.98 -19.42
CA GLU A 118 5.67 13.30 -20.03
C GLU A 118 5.02 13.17 -21.40
N LYS A 119 5.44 12.15 -22.18
CA LYS A 119 4.86 11.83 -23.49
C LYS A 119 3.38 11.44 -23.43
N SER A 120 2.98 10.74 -22.38
CA SER A 120 1.57 10.37 -22.16
C SER A 120 0.71 11.59 -21.78
N LEU A 121 1.31 12.59 -21.12
CA LEU A 121 0.64 13.85 -20.81
C LEU A 121 0.55 14.74 -22.05
N GLU A 122 1.63 14.86 -22.82
CA GLU A 122 1.67 15.57 -24.09
C GLU A 122 0.64 15.00 -25.08
N GLN A 123 0.58 13.67 -25.24
CA GLN A 123 -0.39 13.01 -26.10
C GLN A 123 -1.85 13.24 -25.62
N ARG A 124 -2.10 13.23 -24.31
CA ARG A 124 -3.42 13.55 -23.73
C ARG A 124 -3.81 15.01 -23.95
N LEU A 125 -2.87 15.94 -23.80
CA LEU A 125 -3.09 17.37 -24.07
C LEU A 125 -3.34 17.62 -25.57
N LEU A 126 -2.56 17.00 -26.45
CA LEU A 126 -2.75 17.09 -27.90
C LEU A 126 -4.12 16.54 -28.33
N GLN A 127 -4.53 15.41 -27.77
CA GLN A 127 -5.86 14.83 -28.01
C GLN A 127 -6.97 15.76 -27.49
N ALA A 128 -6.87 16.27 -26.27
CA ALA A 128 -7.87 17.18 -25.69
C ALA A 128 -7.98 18.52 -26.47
N VAL A 129 -6.86 19.04 -26.99
CA VAL A 129 -6.85 20.23 -27.86
C VAL A 129 -7.52 19.92 -29.20
N ARG A 130 -7.21 18.78 -29.82
CA ARG A 130 -7.84 18.34 -31.07
C ARG A 130 -9.35 18.14 -30.91
N ASP A 131 -9.79 17.50 -29.83
CA ASP A 131 -11.21 17.26 -29.55
C ASP A 131 -11.95 18.58 -29.29
N ARG A 132 -11.31 19.54 -28.60
CA ARG A 132 -11.82 20.90 -28.43
C ARG A 132 -11.95 21.64 -29.77
N GLU A 133 -10.98 21.49 -30.67
CA GLU A 133 -11.01 22.11 -31.99
C GLU A 133 -12.13 21.53 -32.86
N LEU A 134 -12.26 20.19 -32.90
CA LEU A 134 -13.33 19.50 -33.61
C LEU A 134 -14.72 19.90 -33.09
N ALA A 135 -14.91 19.97 -31.77
CA ALA A 135 -16.16 20.46 -31.18
C ALA A 135 -16.44 21.93 -31.53
N GLY A 136 -15.39 22.77 -31.62
CA GLY A 136 -15.49 24.15 -32.08
C GLY A 136 -15.94 24.26 -33.54
N GLN A 137 -15.33 23.47 -34.44
CA GLN A 137 -15.69 23.40 -35.85
C GLN A 137 -17.13 22.92 -36.05
N GLN A 138 -17.54 21.84 -35.37
CA GLN A 138 -18.92 21.33 -35.40
C GLN A 138 -19.94 22.37 -34.96
N LYS A 139 -19.67 23.10 -33.86
CA LYS A 139 -20.52 24.19 -33.38
C LYS A 139 -20.64 25.33 -34.42
N GLN A 140 -19.55 25.65 -35.11
CA GLN A 140 -19.54 26.71 -36.12
C GLN A 140 -20.33 26.32 -37.37
N VAL A 141 -20.22 25.07 -37.84
CA VAL A 141 -21.04 24.55 -38.94
C VAL A 141 -22.52 24.54 -38.56
N LEU A 142 -22.88 24.06 -37.38
CA LEU A 142 -24.27 24.06 -36.93
C LEU A 142 -24.84 25.48 -36.83
N ALA A 143 -24.06 26.46 -36.36
CA ALA A 143 -24.49 27.85 -36.31
C ALA A 143 -24.75 28.45 -37.71
N GLN A 144 -23.99 28.03 -38.72
CA GLN A 144 -24.19 28.45 -40.12
C GLN A 144 -25.45 27.82 -40.71
N GLU A 145 -25.66 26.51 -40.54
CA GLU A 145 -26.86 25.82 -41.04
C GLU A 145 -28.15 26.36 -40.38
N LEU A 146 -28.13 26.63 -39.07
CA LEU A 146 -29.28 27.24 -38.38
C LEU A 146 -29.56 28.68 -38.84
N ALA A 147 -28.53 29.46 -39.14
CA ALA A 147 -28.71 30.80 -39.71
C ALA A 147 -29.30 30.74 -41.13
N ALA A 148 -28.77 29.86 -41.99
CA ALA A 148 -29.28 29.66 -43.35
C ALA A 148 -30.72 29.11 -43.38
N LEU A 149 -31.07 28.24 -42.43
CA LEU A 149 -32.45 27.77 -42.24
C LEU A 149 -33.38 28.92 -41.80
N SER A 150 -32.96 29.76 -40.86
CA SER A 150 -33.73 30.94 -40.44
C SER A 150 -33.98 31.91 -41.61
N GLU A 151 -32.97 32.13 -42.45
CA GLU A 151 -33.10 32.98 -43.66
C GLU A 151 -34.09 32.36 -44.67
N ALA A 152 -34.01 31.06 -44.93
CA ALA A 152 -34.95 30.35 -45.80
C ALA A 152 -36.39 30.38 -45.27
N VAL A 153 -36.60 30.21 -43.95
CA VAL A 153 -37.92 30.35 -43.31
C VAL A 153 -38.46 31.78 -43.49
N MET A 154 -37.63 32.81 -43.30
CA MET A 154 -38.06 34.20 -43.51
C MET A 154 -38.38 34.50 -44.98
N GLY A 155 -37.61 33.97 -45.94
CA GLY A 155 -37.90 34.08 -47.37
C GLY A 155 -39.23 33.44 -47.75
N TYR A 156 -39.47 32.21 -47.27
CA TYR A 156 -40.75 31.51 -47.49
C TYR A 156 -41.94 32.28 -46.88
N LEU A 157 -41.81 32.82 -45.67
CA LEU A 157 -42.86 33.63 -45.04
C LEU A 157 -43.11 34.97 -45.77
N GLN A 158 -42.12 35.51 -46.49
CA GLN A 158 -42.31 36.68 -47.35
C GLN A 158 -43.04 36.36 -48.67
N THR A 159 -42.98 35.10 -49.15
CA THR A 159 -43.74 34.66 -50.34
C THR A 159 -45.23 34.39 -50.09
N THR A 160 -45.79 34.71 -48.92
CA THR A 160 -47.16 34.36 -48.46
C THR A 160 -48.36 34.79 -49.32
N VAL A 161 -48.15 35.46 -50.47
CA VAL A 161 -49.20 35.83 -51.45
C VAL A 161 -49.18 34.93 -52.70
N SER A 162 -48.11 34.19 -52.95
CA SER A 162 -48.01 33.22 -54.05
C SER A 162 -47.27 31.99 -53.55
N SER A 163 -47.88 30.81 -53.68
CA SER A 163 -47.24 29.53 -53.33
C SER A 163 -46.09 29.22 -54.29
N ASP A 164 -44.97 29.91 -54.11
CA ASP A 164 -43.78 29.81 -54.95
C ASP A 164 -43.13 28.43 -54.73
N PRO A 165 -43.15 27.53 -55.73
CA PRO A 165 -42.55 26.21 -55.59
C PRO A 165 -41.05 26.28 -55.26
N GLN A 166 -40.35 27.33 -55.72
CA GLN A 166 -38.91 27.49 -55.48
C GLN A 166 -38.63 27.84 -54.01
N ALA A 167 -39.49 28.64 -53.37
CA ALA A 167 -39.35 28.99 -51.96
C ALA A 167 -39.59 27.78 -51.05
N GLN A 168 -40.52 26.90 -51.42
CA GLN A 168 -40.75 25.63 -50.71
C GLN A 168 -39.57 24.67 -50.87
N GLU A 169 -39.08 24.47 -52.09
CA GLU A 169 -37.91 23.61 -52.38
C GLU A 169 -36.65 24.06 -51.61
N ILE A 170 -36.39 25.37 -51.55
CA ILE A 170 -35.27 25.92 -50.78
C ILE A 170 -35.42 25.63 -49.27
N LEU A 171 -36.64 25.75 -48.73
CA LEU A 171 -36.91 25.48 -47.32
C LEU A 171 -36.73 24.00 -46.97
N GLU A 172 -37.26 23.07 -47.77
CA GLU A 172 -37.14 21.63 -47.56
C GLU A 172 -35.66 21.18 -47.58
N ASN A 173 -34.89 21.64 -48.58
CA ASN A 173 -33.44 21.38 -48.66
C ASN A 173 -32.66 21.90 -47.43
N ARG A 174 -33.06 23.04 -46.86
CA ARG A 174 -32.43 23.60 -45.65
C ARG A 174 -32.83 22.86 -44.38
N ILE A 175 -34.07 22.37 -44.28
CA ILE A 175 -34.52 21.50 -43.19
C ILE A 175 -33.72 20.19 -43.20
N GLU A 176 -33.51 19.58 -44.38
CA GLU A 176 -32.70 18.37 -44.51
C GLU A 176 -31.23 18.63 -44.12
N SER A 177 -30.64 19.71 -44.62
CA SER A 177 -29.24 20.09 -44.31
C SER A 177 -29.02 20.32 -42.80
N ALA A 178 -29.91 21.09 -42.15
CA ALA A 178 -29.85 21.34 -40.71
C ALA A 178 -30.09 20.05 -39.90
N SER A 179 -31.01 19.19 -40.33
CA SER A 179 -31.26 17.88 -39.70
C SER A 179 -30.06 16.95 -39.81
N GLY A 180 -29.37 16.96 -40.96
CA GLY A 180 -28.12 16.22 -41.17
C GLY A 180 -26.97 16.71 -40.27
N ALA A 181 -26.84 18.03 -40.09
CA ALA A 181 -25.86 18.61 -39.17
C ALA A 181 -26.14 18.26 -37.70
N LEU A 182 -27.42 18.34 -37.27
CA LEU A 182 -27.86 17.94 -35.94
C LEU A 182 -27.66 16.43 -35.68
N GLY A 183 -27.94 15.59 -36.69
CA GLY A 183 -27.72 14.14 -36.62
C GLY A 183 -26.24 13.76 -36.49
N GLN A 184 -25.33 14.55 -37.07
CA GLN A 184 -23.88 14.36 -36.89
C GLN A 184 -23.42 14.75 -35.48
N LEU A 185 -23.98 15.82 -34.89
CA LEU A 185 -23.64 16.27 -33.53
C LEU A 185 -24.18 15.32 -32.45
N ASN A 186 -25.37 14.74 -32.66
CA ASN A 186 -25.98 13.79 -31.73
C ASN A 186 -25.48 12.34 -31.93
N ARG A 187 -24.56 12.11 -32.88
CA ARG A 187 -23.86 10.84 -32.98
C ARG A 187 -22.88 10.76 -31.79
N PRO A 188 -22.98 9.74 -30.90
CA PRO A 188 -22.00 9.60 -29.85
C PRO A 188 -20.60 9.51 -30.47
N ALA A 189 -19.59 10.02 -29.75
CA ALA A 189 -18.19 9.90 -30.10
C ALA A 189 -17.73 8.43 -29.99
N SER A 190 -18.22 7.61 -30.91
CA SER A 190 -17.80 6.24 -31.11
C SER A 190 -16.37 6.29 -31.61
N GLY A 191 -15.44 5.75 -30.81
CA GLY A 191 -14.27 5.07 -31.39
C GLY A 191 -14.78 4.21 -32.54
N SER A 192 -14.17 4.35 -33.71
CA SER A 192 -14.92 4.13 -34.94
C SER A 192 -15.41 2.68 -34.98
N ALA A 193 -16.69 2.46 -35.33
CA ALA A 193 -17.23 1.10 -35.42
C ALA A 193 -16.42 0.23 -36.40
N LYS A 194 -15.67 0.85 -37.30
CA LYS A 194 -14.69 0.23 -38.20
C LYS A 194 -13.52 -0.41 -37.44
N ASP A 195 -12.95 0.26 -36.44
CA ASP A 195 -11.85 -0.28 -35.61
C ASP A 195 -12.31 -1.45 -34.71
N LEU A 196 -13.61 -1.47 -34.38
CA LEU A 196 -14.24 -2.54 -33.59
C LEU A 196 -14.64 -3.77 -34.43
N ILE A 197 -14.71 -3.62 -35.76
CA ILE A 197 -15.05 -4.69 -36.74
C ILE A 197 -13.81 -5.51 -37.16
N ASP A 198 -12.61 -4.93 -37.11
CA ASP A 198 -11.34 -5.61 -37.44
C ASP A 198 -10.66 -6.28 -36.22
N GLY A 199 -11.42 -6.49 -35.14
CA GLY A 199 -10.96 -7.24 -33.98
C GLY A 199 -10.72 -8.71 -34.29
N GLN A 200 -9.58 -9.25 -33.83
CA GLN A 200 -9.20 -10.65 -33.92
C GLN A 200 -8.62 -11.17 -32.59
N VAL A 201 -8.79 -12.47 -32.37
CA VAL A 201 -8.17 -13.20 -31.25
C VAL A 201 -6.67 -13.39 -31.51
N VAL A 202 -5.84 -12.83 -30.63
CA VAL A 202 -4.37 -12.88 -30.67
C VAL A 202 -3.83 -14.08 -29.89
N SER A 203 -4.46 -14.41 -28.76
CA SER A 203 -4.11 -15.58 -27.94
C SER A 203 -5.36 -16.20 -27.33
N VAL A 204 -5.31 -17.52 -27.11
CA VAL A 204 -6.35 -18.31 -26.45
C VAL A 204 -5.68 -19.11 -25.34
N ASP A 205 -6.10 -18.88 -24.11
CA ASP A 205 -5.84 -19.78 -22.99
C ASP A 205 -7.05 -20.70 -22.80
N SER A 206 -6.88 -21.97 -23.18
CA SER A 206 -7.93 -22.97 -23.11
C SER A 206 -8.11 -23.59 -21.71
N GLU A 207 -7.19 -23.38 -20.77
CA GLU A 207 -7.34 -23.91 -19.40
C GLU A 207 -8.31 -23.07 -18.58
N ILE A 208 -8.30 -21.75 -18.79
CA ILE A 208 -9.17 -20.78 -18.09
C ILE A 208 -10.22 -20.10 -18.99
N GLY A 209 -10.22 -20.39 -20.30
CA GLY A 209 -11.18 -19.79 -21.26
C GLY A 209 -10.93 -18.30 -21.52
N LEU A 210 -9.71 -17.82 -21.33
CA LEU A 210 -9.32 -16.42 -21.51
C LEU A 210 -8.85 -16.17 -22.95
N LEU A 211 -9.43 -15.14 -23.57
CA LEU A 211 -9.15 -14.70 -24.93
C LEU A 211 -8.47 -13.34 -24.89
N VAL A 212 -7.36 -13.20 -25.59
CA VAL A 212 -6.65 -11.92 -25.75
C VAL A 212 -6.95 -11.35 -27.13
N LEU A 213 -7.49 -10.14 -27.18
CA LEU A 213 -8.03 -9.52 -28.40
C LEU A 213 -7.17 -8.29 -28.77
N ASN A 214 -6.93 -8.04 -30.06
CA ASN A 214 -6.14 -6.88 -30.55
C ASN A 214 -6.90 -5.52 -30.53
N ILE A 215 -8.00 -5.44 -29.80
CA ILE A 215 -8.86 -4.25 -29.68
C ILE A 215 -8.93 -3.82 -28.23
N GLY A 216 -8.95 -2.52 -27.99
CA GLY A 216 -8.85 -1.94 -26.64
C GLY A 216 -9.69 -0.69 -26.46
N ARG A 217 -9.36 0.11 -25.44
CA ARG A 217 -10.07 1.36 -25.10
C ARG A 217 -10.12 2.31 -26.30
N GLY A 218 -9.05 2.38 -27.11
CA GLY A 218 -9.00 3.21 -28.32
C GLY A 218 -10.02 2.83 -29.40
N SER A 219 -10.39 1.54 -29.48
CA SER A 219 -11.40 1.04 -30.42
C SER A 219 -12.84 1.21 -29.92
N GLY A 220 -13.03 1.64 -28.66
CA GLY A 220 -14.34 1.74 -28.01
C GLY A 220 -14.76 0.50 -27.19
N VAL A 221 -13.87 -0.47 -26.98
CA VAL A 221 -14.13 -1.65 -26.13
C VAL A 221 -14.31 -1.21 -24.67
N ARG A 222 -15.26 -1.83 -23.95
CA ARG A 222 -15.51 -1.60 -22.51
C ARG A 222 -15.65 -2.93 -21.77
N ILE A 223 -15.31 -2.93 -20.48
CA ILE A 223 -15.58 -4.06 -19.58
C ILE A 223 -17.10 -4.32 -19.57
N GLY A 224 -17.50 -5.58 -19.68
CA GLY A 224 -18.90 -6.00 -19.77
C GLY A 224 -19.50 -5.96 -21.18
N LEU A 225 -18.74 -5.59 -22.22
CA LEU A 225 -19.20 -5.66 -23.61
C LEU A 225 -19.25 -7.13 -24.08
N PRO A 226 -20.40 -7.67 -24.53
CA PRO A 226 -20.47 -8.98 -25.18
C PRO A 226 -19.97 -8.89 -26.64
N LEU A 227 -19.12 -9.83 -27.02
CA LEU A 227 -18.55 -9.96 -28.36
C LEU A 227 -18.89 -11.34 -28.93
N GLU A 228 -19.43 -11.38 -30.15
CA GLU A 228 -19.54 -12.61 -30.93
C GLU A 228 -18.22 -12.94 -31.60
N LEU A 229 -17.80 -14.20 -31.45
CA LEU A 229 -16.65 -14.78 -32.12
C LEU A 229 -17.10 -15.37 -33.47
N MET A 230 -16.37 -15.04 -34.53
CA MET A 230 -16.67 -15.43 -35.91
C MET A 230 -15.50 -16.12 -36.59
N ARG A 231 -15.73 -17.33 -37.11
CA ARG A 231 -14.82 -18.07 -38.00
C ARG A 231 -15.53 -18.30 -39.33
N ASP A 232 -14.89 -17.96 -40.45
CA ASP A 232 -15.42 -18.15 -41.81
C ASP A 232 -16.88 -17.67 -41.99
N ASN A 233 -17.19 -16.49 -41.43
CA ASN A 233 -18.51 -15.86 -41.42
C ASN A 233 -19.62 -16.65 -40.67
N ARG A 234 -19.24 -17.61 -39.80
CA ARG A 234 -20.12 -18.33 -38.87
C ARG A 234 -19.81 -17.95 -37.43
N ALA A 235 -20.85 -17.68 -36.62
CA ALA A 235 -20.69 -17.44 -35.20
C ALA A 235 -20.34 -18.75 -34.46
N ILE A 236 -19.19 -18.77 -33.78
CA ILE A 236 -18.70 -19.94 -33.04
C ILE A 236 -19.04 -19.87 -31.54
N GLY A 237 -19.18 -18.67 -30.98
CA GLY A 237 -19.51 -18.46 -29.57
C GLY A 237 -19.57 -16.98 -29.18
N THR A 238 -19.82 -16.73 -27.90
CA THR A 238 -19.88 -15.37 -27.31
C THR A 238 -18.86 -15.26 -26.18
N ALA A 239 -18.14 -14.14 -26.14
CA ALA A 239 -17.16 -13.81 -25.11
C ALA A 239 -17.51 -12.48 -24.44
N LEU A 240 -17.28 -12.38 -23.14
CA LEU A 240 -17.52 -11.17 -22.35
C LEU A 240 -16.19 -10.51 -21.99
N VAL A 241 -16.03 -9.23 -22.31
CA VAL A 241 -14.82 -8.47 -21.99
C VAL A 241 -14.70 -8.24 -20.48
N VAL A 242 -13.55 -8.61 -19.89
CA VAL A 242 -13.27 -8.53 -18.44
C VAL A 242 -12.12 -7.57 -18.08
N ASP A 243 -11.14 -7.37 -18.97
CA ASP A 243 -10.06 -6.38 -18.82
C ASP A 243 -9.90 -5.62 -20.15
N VAL A 244 -9.61 -4.31 -20.09
CA VAL A 244 -9.41 -3.47 -21.28
C VAL A 244 -8.24 -2.53 -21.08
N ARG A 245 -7.23 -2.71 -21.93
CA ARG A 245 -6.04 -1.85 -22.07
C ARG A 245 -6.19 -1.01 -23.32
N ASP A 246 -5.23 -0.13 -23.59
CA ASP A 246 -5.37 0.86 -24.67
C ASP A 246 -5.50 0.23 -26.06
N SER A 247 -4.74 -0.84 -26.32
CA SER A 247 -4.67 -1.56 -27.61
C SER A 247 -5.04 -3.05 -27.54
N ILE A 248 -5.33 -3.59 -26.36
CA ILE A 248 -5.60 -5.02 -26.12
C ILE A 248 -6.73 -5.14 -25.09
N SER A 249 -7.56 -6.18 -25.21
CA SER A 249 -8.54 -6.55 -24.18
C SER A 249 -8.49 -8.04 -23.87
N GLY A 250 -8.85 -8.38 -22.63
CA GLY A 250 -9.08 -9.74 -22.18
C GLY A 250 -10.58 -10.01 -22.12
N ALA A 251 -11.03 -11.12 -22.69
CA ALA A 251 -12.42 -11.56 -22.65
C ALA A 251 -12.52 -13.02 -22.20
N LEU A 252 -13.55 -13.36 -21.43
CA LEU A 252 -13.86 -14.74 -21.05
C LEU A 252 -14.87 -15.34 -22.02
N LEU A 253 -14.59 -16.54 -22.51
CA LEU A 253 -15.54 -17.33 -23.30
C LEU A 253 -16.73 -17.76 -22.42
N GLN A 254 -17.95 -17.38 -22.80
CA GLN A 254 -19.17 -17.73 -22.07
C GLN A 254 -19.87 -18.94 -22.69
N GLU A 255 -20.25 -18.82 -23.96
CA GLU A 255 -21.00 -19.85 -24.68
C GLU A 255 -20.28 -20.22 -25.98
N THR A 256 -20.23 -21.52 -26.26
CA THR A 256 -19.67 -22.07 -27.49
C THR A 256 -20.79 -22.74 -28.27
N ARG A 257 -21.25 -22.11 -29.36
CA ARG A 257 -22.35 -22.60 -30.22
C ARG A 257 -21.91 -23.68 -31.20
N SER A 258 -20.65 -23.62 -31.64
CA SER A 258 -20.05 -24.65 -32.50
C SER A 258 -19.09 -25.49 -31.66
N GLY A 259 -19.23 -26.82 -31.60
CA GLY A 259 -18.37 -27.70 -30.81
C GLY A 259 -16.88 -27.78 -31.22
N ASP A 260 -16.42 -26.82 -32.01
CA ASP A 260 -15.05 -26.61 -32.46
C ASP A 260 -14.50 -25.38 -31.72
N GLY A 261 -13.47 -25.57 -30.89
CA GLY A 261 -12.97 -24.55 -29.96
C GLY A 261 -12.47 -23.27 -30.65
N VAL A 262 -12.45 -22.17 -29.89
CA VAL A 262 -11.91 -20.86 -30.31
C VAL A 262 -10.41 -20.98 -30.60
N LYS A 263 -9.94 -20.28 -31.64
CA LYS A 263 -8.55 -20.32 -32.11
C LYS A 263 -8.03 -18.91 -32.36
N VAL A 264 -6.71 -18.77 -32.35
CA VAL A 264 -6.02 -17.55 -32.77
C VAL A 264 -6.38 -17.24 -34.23
N GLY A 265 -6.74 -15.98 -34.50
CA GLY A 265 -7.19 -15.50 -35.81
C GLY A 265 -8.72 -15.45 -36.01
N ASP A 266 -9.52 -15.96 -35.07
CA ASP A 266 -10.98 -15.76 -35.11
C ASP A 266 -11.32 -14.27 -34.99
N ARG A 267 -12.31 -13.80 -35.76
CA ARG A 267 -12.75 -12.40 -35.79
C ARG A 267 -13.81 -12.12 -34.72
N LEU A 268 -13.97 -10.85 -34.38
CA LEU A 268 -14.90 -10.37 -33.37
C LEU A 268 -15.95 -9.45 -34.00
N ARG A 269 -17.17 -9.49 -33.48
CA ARG A 269 -18.17 -8.42 -33.67
C ARG A 269 -18.85 -8.09 -32.35
N PRO A 270 -19.25 -6.83 -32.11
CA PRO A 270 -20.14 -6.52 -31.00
C PRO A 270 -21.44 -7.32 -31.12
N HIS A 271 -21.86 -7.99 -30.05
CA HIS A 271 -23.20 -8.56 -30.01
C HIS A 271 -24.20 -7.41 -29.86
N ALA A 272 -24.80 -7.00 -30.96
CA ALA A 272 -25.77 -5.91 -31.01
C ALA A 272 -27.13 -6.39 -30.50
N GLU A 273 -27.27 -6.55 -29.17
CA GLU A 273 -28.60 -6.57 -28.56
C GLU A 273 -29.29 -5.25 -28.90
N THR A 274 -30.41 -5.37 -29.63
CA THR A 274 -31.21 -4.24 -30.04
C THR A 274 -32.15 -3.88 -28.89
N LEU A 275 -31.85 -2.77 -28.21
CA LEU A 275 -32.75 -2.09 -27.27
C LEU A 275 -33.66 -1.11 -28.02
#